data_AF-A0A5P3VNZ6-F1
#
_entry.id   AF-A0A5P3VNZ6-F1
#
_cell.length_a   1.000
_cell.length_b   1.000
_cell.length_c   1.000
_cell.angle_alpha   90.00
_cell.angle_beta   90.00
_cell.angle_gamma   90.00
#
_symmetry.space_group_name_H-M   'P 1'
#
loop_
_entity.id
_entity.type
_entity.pdbx_description
1 polymer ?
#
loop_
_entity_poly.entity_id
_entity_poly.type
_entity_poly.pdbx_seq_one_letter_code
_entity_poly.pdbx_strand_id
1 'polypeptide(L)'
;MSTIPAKDPDATLDYQVDWSAWLADGETITADPAPEITVDDGLTLNPGGKSTSEAGGNVTFWLGGGTAGRTYNVACKITTSQGRVDQRSFRLPINQR
;
A
#
# COMPACT_ATOMS: atom_id res chain seq x y z
N MET A 1 18.23 1.33 7.50
CA MET A 1 17.01 0.61 7.09
C MET A 1 15.85 1.23 7.85
N SER A 2 14.94 1.95 7.18
CA SER A 2 13.74 2.46 7.85
C SER A 2 12.80 1.29 8.12
N THR A 3 12.62 0.95 9.40
CA THR A 3 11.65 -0.06 9.83
C THR A 3 10.27 0.58 9.95
N ILE A 4 9.27 -0.02 9.31
CA ILE A 4 7.87 0.40 9.45
C ILE A 4 7.43 0.13 10.89
N PRO A 5 6.83 1.12 11.59
CA PRO A 5 6.35 0.92 12.95
C PRO A 5 5.26 -0.16 12.98
N ALA A 6 5.20 -0.90 14.09
CA ALA A 6 4.18 -1.93 14.25
C ALA A 6 2.78 -1.30 14.29
N LYS A 7 1.85 -1.89 13.55
CA LYS A 7 0.44 -1.50 13.57
C LYS A 7 -0.30 -2.34 14.62
N ASP A 8 -1.24 -1.71 15.32
CA ASP A 8 -2.18 -2.40 16.20
C ASP A 8 -3.22 -3.17 15.36
N PRO A 9 -3.55 -4.43 15.70
CA PRO A 9 -4.62 -5.20 15.05
C PRO A 9 -5.94 -4.42 14.88
N ASP A 10 -6.34 -3.68 15.91
CA ASP A 10 -7.62 -2.97 15.97
C ASP A 10 -7.57 -1.60 15.28
N ALA A 11 -6.37 -1.10 14.97
CA ALA A 11 -6.21 0.14 14.23
C ALA A 11 -6.56 -0.03 12.75
N THR A 12 -7.04 1.04 12.12
CA THR A 12 -7.15 1.14 10.66
C THR A 12 -6.32 2.33 10.24
N LEU A 13 -5.21 2.09 9.55
CA LEU A 13 -4.23 3.11 9.18
C LEU A 13 -4.13 3.24 7.67
N ASP A 14 -3.89 4.46 7.20
CA ASP A 14 -3.54 4.76 5.83
C ASP A 14 -2.05 4.50 5.59
N TYR A 15 -1.76 3.89 4.45
CA TYR A 15 -0.42 3.62 3.94
C TYR A 15 -0.29 4.26 2.57
N GLN A 16 0.84 4.91 2.37
CA GLN A 16 1.14 5.57 1.11
C GLN A 16 2.44 5.00 0.53
N VAL A 17 2.40 4.67 -0.76
CA VAL A 17 3.59 4.33 -1.54
C VAL A 17 3.86 5.49 -2.48
N ASP A 18 4.99 6.16 -2.24
CA ASP A 18 5.44 7.30 -3.05
C ASP A 18 6.25 6.82 -4.25
N TRP A 19 5.75 7.14 -5.44
CA TRP A 19 6.40 6.88 -6.73
C TRP A 19 6.92 8.16 -7.38
N SER A 20 6.69 9.34 -6.81
CA SER A 20 7.04 10.64 -7.41
C SER A 20 8.51 10.74 -7.81
N ALA A 21 9.42 10.19 -7.00
CA ALA A 21 10.86 10.18 -7.29
C ALA A 21 11.27 9.16 -8.38
N TRP A 22 10.39 8.21 -8.72
CA TRP A 22 10.65 7.19 -9.73
C TRP A 22 10.00 7.52 -11.08
N LEU A 23 8.89 8.26 -11.05
CA LEU A 23 8.21 8.74 -12.25
C LEU A 23 9.09 9.76 -12.98
N ALA A 24 9.14 9.64 -14.31
CA ALA A 24 9.74 10.63 -15.18
C ALA A 24 8.91 11.92 -15.22
N ASP A 25 9.49 13.00 -15.73
CA ASP A 25 8.77 14.27 -15.88
C ASP A 25 7.52 14.09 -16.76
N GLY A 26 6.36 14.53 -16.23
CA GLY A 26 5.05 14.36 -16.85
C GLY A 26 4.46 12.94 -16.83
N GLU A 27 5.14 11.96 -16.22
CA GLU A 27 4.61 10.61 -16.06
C GLU A 27 3.63 10.52 -14.87
N THR A 28 2.53 9.79 -15.07
CA THR A 28 1.48 9.62 -14.07
C THR A 28 1.15 8.15 -13.89
N ILE A 29 0.61 7.81 -12.72
CA ILE A 29 0.03 6.49 -12.46
C ILE A 29 -1.34 6.44 -13.15
N THR A 30 -1.61 5.37 -13.89
CA THR A 30 -2.91 5.18 -14.54
C THR A 30 -3.95 4.75 -13.51
N ALA A 31 -5.13 5.34 -13.59
CA ALA A 31 -6.32 4.88 -12.86
C ALA A 31 -6.94 3.62 -13.50
N ASP A 32 -6.58 3.31 -14.75
CA ASP A 32 -7.02 2.13 -15.48
C ASP A 32 -5.83 1.47 -16.22
N PRO A 33 -5.36 0.28 -15.78
CA PRO A 33 -5.84 -0.43 -14.59
C PRO A 33 -5.46 0.31 -13.31
N ALA A 34 -6.37 0.29 -12.33
CA ALA A 34 -6.13 0.87 -11.01
C ALA A 34 -4.97 0.17 -10.28
N PRO A 35 -4.30 0.84 -9.32
CA PRO A 35 -3.26 0.22 -8.51
C PRO A 35 -3.75 -1.04 -7.81
N GLU A 36 -3.02 -2.13 -8.01
CA GLU A 36 -3.32 -3.45 -7.44
C GLU A 36 -2.58 -3.58 -6.10
N ILE A 37 -3.34 -3.72 -5.01
CA ILE A 37 -2.79 -3.94 -3.67
C ILE A 37 -3.03 -5.37 -3.24
N THR A 38 -1.96 -6.11 -2.98
CA THR A 38 -2.01 -7.48 -2.47
C THR A 38 -1.57 -7.49 -1.01
N VAL A 39 -2.34 -8.15 -0.16
CA VAL A 39 -2.05 -8.31 1.27
C VAL A 39 -2.09 -9.79 1.64
N ASP A 40 -1.23 -10.20 2.58
CA ASP A 40 -1.25 -11.56 3.12
C ASP A 40 -2.56 -11.86 3.87
N ASP A 41 -2.97 -13.13 3.87
CA ASP A 41 -4.18 -13.60 4.54
C ASP A 41 -4.23 -13.22 6.02
N GLY A 42 -5.35 -12.61 6.43
CA GLY A 42 -5.57 -12.12 7.80
C GLY A 42 -5.34 -10.62 7.98
N LEU A 43 -4.87 -9.93 6.93
CA LEU A 43 -4.91 -8.47 6.85
C LEU A 43 -6.08 -8.03 5.97
N THR A 44 -6.79 -6.99 6.36
CA THR A 44 -7.93 -6.46 5.60
C THR A 44 -7.48 -5.24 4.82
N LEU A 45 -7.54 -5.32 3.50
CA LEU A 45 -7.40 -4.16 2.61
C LEU A 45 -8.70 -3.36 2.60
N ASN A 46 -8.60 -2.04 2.73
CA ASN A 46 -9.68 -1.08 2.60
C ASN A 46 -10.92 -1.39 3.49
N PRO A 47 -10.73 -1.58 4.82
CA PRO A 47 -11.83 -1.86 5.73
C PRO A 47 -12.83 -0.69 5.83
N GLY A 48 -14.10 -1.00 6.08
CA GLY A 48 -15.12 0.03 6.34
C GLY A 48 -15.49 0.91 5.14
N GLY A 49 -15.42 0.36 3.92
CA GLY A 49 -15.80 1.09 2.70
C GLY A 49 -14.74 2.09 2.20
N LYS A 50 -13.51 1.99 2.72
CA LYS A 50 -12.37 2.76 2.23
C LYS A 50 -11.97 2.27 0.83
N SER A 51 -11.12 3.02 0.14
CA SER A 51 -10.73 2.69 -1.23
C SER A 51 -9.27 3.05 -1.46
N THR A 52 -8.63 2.35 -2.38
CA THR A 52 -7.32 2.73 -2.91
C THR A 52 -7.50 3.96 -3.79
N SER A 53 -6.56 4.90 -3.70
CA SER A 53 -6.56 6.11 -4.52
C SER A 53 -5.14 6.46 -4.93
N GLU A 54 -4.97 6.99 -6.13
CA GLU A 54 -3.72 7.51 -6.62
C GLU A 54 -3.80 9.01 -6.89
N ALA A 55 -2.84 9.78 -6.39
CA ALA A 55 -2.76 11.22 -6.58
C ALA A 55 -1.30 11.70 -6.60
N GLY A 56 -0.92 12.45 -7.63
CA GLY A 56 0.41 13.06 -7.72
C GLY A 56 1.56 12.06 -7.62
N GLY A 57 1.40 10.86 -8.19
CA GLY A 57 2.41 9.79 -8.10
C GLY A 57 2.45 9.05 -6.76
N ASN A 58 1.46 9.25 -5.88
CA ASN A 58 1.33 8.53 -4.62
C ASN A 58 0.14 7.60 -4.69
N VAL A 59 0.28 6.37 -4.20
CA VAL A 59 -0.83 5.43 -4.04
C VAL A 59 -1.13 5.28 -2.56
N THR A 60 -2.35 5.64 -2.16
CA THR A 60 -2.82 5.58 -0.79
C THR A 60 -3.90 4.52 -0.65
N PHE A 61 -3.74 3.64 0.33
CA PHE A 61 -4.69 2.58 0.67
C PHE A 61 -4.74 2.36 2.18
N TRP A 62 -5.74 1.63 2.65
CA TRP A 62 -5.96 1.45 4.08
C TRP A 62 -5.79 -0.01 4.48
N LEU A 63 -5.13 -0.24 5.61
CA LEU A 63 -4.94 -1.57 6.15
C LEU A 63 -5.53 -1.65 7.57
N GLY A 64 -6.37 -2.65 7.80
CA GLY A 64 -6.95 -2.97 9.10
C GLY A 64 -6.79 -4.44 9.45
N GLY A 65 -7.11 -4.79 10.69
CA GLY A 65 -6.95 -6.16 11.18
C GLY A 65 -5.49 -6.58 11.31
N GLY A 66 -5.24 -7.88 11.16
CA GLY A 66 -3.98 -8.54 11.45
C GLY A 66 -3.98 -9.24 12.81
N THR A 67 -3.06 -10.17 13.02
CA THR A 67 -2.84 -10.86 14.30
C THR A 67 -1.56 -10.33 14.95
N ALA A 68 -1.64 -9.94 16.23
CA ALA A 68 -0.46 -9.52 16.99
C ALA A 68 0.64 -10.61 16.99
N GLY A 69 1.89 -10.16 16.87
CA GLY A 69 3.06 -11.04 16.77
C GLY A 69 3.31 -11.60 15.37
N ARG A 70 2.51 -11.21 14.35
CA ARG A 70 2.75 -11.57 12.95
C ARG A 70 3.22 -10.38 12.14
N THR A 71 3.98 -10.66 11.09
CA THR A 71 4.39 -9.68 10.09
C THR A 71 3.74 -10.06 8.77
N TYR A 72 3.02 -9.13 8.16
CA TYR A 72 2.32 -9.32 6.89
C TYR A 72 3.11 -8.69 5.76
N ASN A 73 3.13 -9.32 4.60
CA ASN A 73 3.62 -8.70 3.38
C ASN A 73 2.49 -7.94 2.70
N VAL A 74 2.81 -6.73 2.26
CA VAL A 74 1.92 -5.88 1.49
C VAL A 74 2.65 -5.53 0.21
N ALA A 75 2.01 -5.73 -0.94
CA ALA A 75 2.54 -5.37 -2.25
C ALA A 75 1.60 -4.35 -2.91
N CYS A 76 2.19 -3.31 -3.51
CA CYS A 76 1.51 -2.32 -4.32
C CYS A 76 2.10 -2.38 -5.72
N LYS A 77 1.26 -2.69 -6.69
CA LYS A 77 1.60 -2.74 -8.11
C LYS A 77 0.89 -1.61 -8.84
N ILE A 78 1.64 -0.85 -9.62
CA ILE A 78 1.13 0.27 -10.41
C ILE A 78 1.40 0.06 -11.89
N THR A 79 0.59 0.72 -12.71
CA THR A 79 0.87 0.93 -14.13
C THR A 79 0.97 2.43 -14.37
N THR A 80 1.85 2.85 -15.25
CA THR A 80 2.09 4.26 -15.58
C THR A 80 1.57 4.61 -16.97
N SER A 81 1.40 5.90 -17.24
CA SER A 81 0.99 6.43 -18.54
C SER A 81 1.97 6.10 -19.67
N GLN A 82 3.22 5.75 -19.33
CA GLN A 82 4.25 5.30 -20.27
C GLN A 82 4.27 3.77 -20.45
N GLY A 83 3.30 3.05 -19.89
CA GLY A 83 3.20 1.58 -19.97
C GLY A 83 4.18 0.82 -19.09
N ARG A 84 4.84 1.48 -18.13
CA ARG A 84 5.69 0.80 -17.14
C ARG A 84 4.82 0.18 -16.07
N VAL A 85 5.18 -1.03 -15.66
CA VAL A 85 4.57 -1.76 -14.55
C VAL A 85 5.64 -2.02 -13.51
N ASP A 86 5.41 -1.60 -12.28
CA ASP A 86 6.31 -1.83 -11.15
C ASP A 86 5.52 -2.29 -9.92
N GLN A 87 6.17 -3.07 -9.06
CA GLN A 87 5.60 -3.58 -7.83
C GLN A 87 6.57 -3.37 -6.68
N ARG A 88 6.11 -2.65 -5.65
CA ARG A 88 6.85 -2.47 -4.40
C ARG A 88 6.17 -3.20 -3.28
N SER A 89 6.96 -3.92 -2.49
CA SER A 89 6.47 -4.62 -1.31
C SER A 89 7.16 -4.14 -0.04
N PHE A 90 6.43 -4.21 1.06
CA PHE A 90 6.95 -3.94 2.39
C PHE A 90 6.37 -4.89 3.42
N ARG A 91 7.08 -5.00 4.55
CA ARG A 91 6.68 -5.84 5.69
C ARG A 91 6.04 -4.97 6.74
N LEU A 92 4.80 -5.30 7.10
CA LEU A 92 4.04 -4.64 8.14
C LEU A 92 3.99 -5.52 9.40
N PRO A 93 4.79 -5.22 10.42
CA PRO A 93 4.66 -5.91 11.70
C PRO A 93 3.35 -5.49 12.39
N ILE A 94 2.64 -6.46 12.97
CA ILE A 94 1.45 -6.24 13.78
C ILE A 94 1.80 -6.60 15.23
N ASN A 95 1.57 -5.67 16.15
CA ASN A 95 1.79 -5.89 17.57
C ASN A 95 0.68 -5.26 18.39
N GLN A 96 0.28 -5.94 19.47
CA GLN A 96 -0.61 -5.35 20.46
C GLN A 96 0.17 -4.32 21.27
N ARG A 97 -0.47 -3.18 21.55
CA ARG A 97 0.09 -2.13 22.39
C ARG A 97 0.30 -2.60 23.83
#